data_AF-A3MTY0-F1
#
_entry.id   AF-A3MTY0-F1
#
_cell.length_a   1.000
_cell.length_b   1.000
_cell.length_c   1.000
_cell.angle_alpha   90.00
_cell.angle_beta   90.00
_cell.angle_gamma   90.00
#
_symmetry.space_group_name_H-M   'P 1'
#
loop_
_entity.id
_entity.type
_entity.pdbx_description
1 polymer ?
#
loop_
_entity_poly.entity_id
_entity_poly.type
_entity_poly.pdbx_seq_one_letter_code
_entity_poly.pdbx_strand_id
1 'polypeptide(L)'
;MPLARIYTDERGEPVARIVDEDGAYVVSLDVFAQLPSPPVDAEVVEIAQRYKVYVKRRPLLRGVCELVYFQFSGGVQLINVKYVGPDDPDAVLPELYKVYEEEAKKEKEERHGGNDGEASAVGPPTRRAEQGQVGQ
;
A
#
# COMPACT_ATOMS: atom_id res chain seq x y z
N MET A 1 31.61 11.02 -4.68
CA MET A 1 30.35 11.75 -4.40
C MET A 1 29.26 11.04 -5.15
N PRO A 2 28.15 10.67 -4.50
CA PRO A 2 27.07 9.94 -5.17
C PRO A 2 26.45 10.82 -6.25
N LEU A 3 26.19 10.23 -7.42
CA LEU A 3 25.58 10.94 -8.52
C LEU A 3 24.06 10.71 -8.50
N ALA A 4 23.30 11.76 -8.16
CA ALA A 4 21.84 11.71 -8.18
C ALA A 4 21.30 12.15 -9.54
N ARG A 5 20.42 11.35 -10.13
CA ARG A 5 19.71 11.64 -11.38
C ARG A 5 18.20 11.46 -11.15
N ILE A 6 17.40 12.30 -11.80
CA ILE A 6 15.95 12.12 -11.89
C ILE A 6 15.69 11.39 -13.19
N TYR A 7 15.00 10.26 -13.12
CA TYR A 7 14.50 9.56 -14.30
C TYR A 7 13.12 10.10 -14.64
N THR A 8 12.97 10.55 -15.88
CA THR A 8 11.70 11.01 -16.44
C THR A 8 11.16 9.96 -17.40
N ASP A 9 9.85 9.72 -17.39
CA ASP A 9 9.20 8.82 -18.34
C ASP A 9 9.11 9.43 -19.76
N GLU A 10 8.48 8.70 -20.69
CA GLU A 10 8.27 9.15 -22.07
C GLU A 10 7.42 10.43 -22.19
N ARG A 11 6.68 10.79 -21.13
CA ARG A 11 5.86 12.01 -21.05
C ARG A 11 6.63 13.18 -20.44
N GLY A 12 7.86 12.94 -19.99
CA GLY A 12 8.71 13.92 -19.31
C GLY A 12 8.41 14.06 -17.82
N GLU A 13 7.58 13.19 -17.24
CA GLU A 13 7.23 13.26 -15.83
C GLU A 13 8.31 12.59 -14.98
N PRO A 14 8.75 13.21 -13.87
CA PRO A 14 9.74 12.62 -12.99
C PRO A 14 9.13 11.44 -12.24
N VAL A 15 9.56 10.23 -12.58
CA VAL A 15 8.98 9.02 -11.98
C VAL A 15 9.91 8.32 -11.00
N ALA A 16 11.23 8.53 -11.08
CA ALA A 16 12.17 7.94 -10.14
C ALA A 16 13.36 8.82 -9.83
N ARG A 17 13.98 8.59 -8.67
CA ARG A 17 15.32 9.08 -8.34
C ARG A 17 16.30 7.92 -8.38
N ILE A 18 17.41 8.09 -9.07
CA ILE A 18 18.48 7.12 -9.17
C ILE A 18 19.74 7.72 -8.54
N VAL A 19 20.32 7.02 -7.58
CA VAL A 19 21.61 7.35 -6.98
C VAL A 19 22.59 6.23 -7.30
N ASP A 20 23.72 6.58 -7.89
CA ASP A 20 24.85 5.68 -8.11
C ASP A 20 25.90 5.89 -7.01
N GLU A 21 26.22 4.81 -6.29
CA GLU A 21 27.24 4.76 -5.27
C GLU A 21 28.11 3.51 -5.46
N ASP A 22 29.29 3.70 -6.07
CA ASP A 22 30.35 2.69 -6.24
C ASP A 22 29.86 1.35 -6.82
N GLY A 23 28.98 1.40 -7.83
CA GLY A 23 28.45 0.21 -8.52
C GLY A 23 27.22 -0.41 -7.84
N ALA A 24 26.68 0.24 -6.81
CA ALA A 24 25.34 -0.01 -6.30
C ALA A 24 24.42 1.16 -6.68
N TYR A 25 23.22 0.81 -7.12
CA TYR A 25 22.16 1.75 -7.42
C TYR A 25 21.12 1.78 -6.31
N VAL A 26 20.69 2.99 -5.96
CA VAL A 26 19.44 3.23 -5.25
C VAL A 26 18.45 3.79 -6.25
N VAL A 27 17.43 3.02 -6.60
CA VAL A 27 16.35 3.46 -7.51
C VAL A 27 15.09 3.61 -6.68
N SER A 28 14.55 4.83 -6.58
CA SER A 28 13.44 5.16 -5.69
C SER A 28 12.25 5.72 -6.47
N LEU A 29 11.09 5.06 -6.35
CA LEU A 29 9.80 5.53 -6.84
C LEU A 29 9.03 6.19 -5.69
N ASP A 30 8.64 7.44 -5.88
CA ASP A 30 7.67 8.08 -4.99
C ASP A 30 6.28 7.62 -5.39
N VAL A 31 5.55 7.03 -4.45
CA VAL A 31 4.23 6.45 -4.70
C VAL A 31 3.27 6.88 -3.60
N PHE A 32 1.97 6.77 -3.85
CA PHE A 32 0.96 7.21 -2.90
C PHE A 32 -0.23 6.25 -2.91
N ALA A 33 -0.12 5.15 -2.16
CA ALA A 33 -1.21 4.18 -1.98
C ALA A 33 -1.57 4.06 -0.49
N GLN A 34 -2.87 4.03 -0.17
CA GLN A 34 -3.33 3.96 1.22
C GLN A 34 -3.66 2.52 1.59
N LEU A 35 -3.22 2.08 2.76
CA LEU A 35 -3.57 0.77 3.30
C LEU A 35 -4.28 0.95 4.65
N PRO A 36 -5.25 0.07 4.97
CA PRO A 36 -6.00 0.18 6.22
C PRO A 36 -5.12 -0.12 7.44
N SER A 37 -4.05 -0.89 7.27
CA SER A 37 -3.12 -1.22 8.35
C SER A 37 -1.68 -1.42 7.84
N PRO A 38 -0.65 -1.29 8.70
CA PRO A 38 0.73 -1.60 8.33
C PRO A 38 0.92 -3.09 7.99
N PRO A 39 1.86 -3.43 7.09
CA PRO A 39 2.20 -4.83 6.85
C PRO A 39 2.72 -5.52 8.13
N VAL A 40 2.27 -6.76 8.36
CA VAL A 40 2.57 -7.52 9.58
C VAL A 40 4.07 -7.81 9.75
N ASP A 41 4.80 -7.91 8.65
CA ASP A 41 6.23 -8.22 8.59
C ASP A 41 7.12 -6.97 8.45
N ALA A 42 6.57 -5.76 8.62
CA ALA A 42 7.34 -4.54 8.50
C ALA A 42 8.09 -4.19 9.80
N GLU A 43 9.34 -3.75 9.64
CA GLU A 43 10.12 -3.13 10.72
C GLU A 43 9.56 -1.73 11.01
N VAL A 44 9.55 -1.33 12.29
CA VAL A 44 9.07 0.00 12.70
C VAL A 44 10.24 0.90 13.05
N VAL A 45 10.31 2.06 12.40
CA VAL A 45 11.23 3.15 12.71
C VAL A 45 10.45 4.31 13.31
N GLU A 46 10.74 4.65 14.56
CA GLU A 46 10.14 5.81 15.23
C GLU A 46 10.99 7.06 15.01
N ILE A 47 10.37 8.12 14.48
CA ILE A 47 11.02 9.41 14.23
C ILE A 47 10.53 10.41 15.25
N ALA A 48 11.47 10.92 16.06
CA ALA A 48 11.23 11.94 17.08
C ALA A 48 10.05 11.61 18.02
N GLN A 49 9.81 10.32 18.28
CA GLN A 49 8.69 9.80 19.10
C GLN A 49 7.29 10.25 18.63
N ARG A 50 7.18 10.76 17.40
CA ARG A 50 5.96 11.37 16.86
C ARG A 50 5.44 10.64 15.65
N TYR A 51 6.34 10.18 14.78
CA TYR A 51 5.98 9.54 13.54
C TYR A 51 6.48 8.11 13.53
N LYS A 52 5.69 7.22 12.94
CA LYS A 52 6.08 5.83 12.69
C LYS A 52 6.22 5.62 11.20
N VAL A 53 7.37 5.12 10.80
CA VAL A 53 7.64 4.65 9.45
C VAL A 53 7.78 3.15 9.51
N TYR A 54 7.02 2.44 8.69
CA TYR A 54 7.13 1.00 8.54
C TYR A 54 7.97 0.70 7.31
N VAL A 55 8.92 -0.22 7.42
CA VAL A 55 9.77 -0.65 6.31
C VAL A 55 9.63 -2.14 6.13
N LYS A 56 9.08 -2.55 4.99
CA LYS A 56 9.06 -3.95 4.57
C LYS A 56 10.17 -4.16 3.55
N ARG A 57 11.00 -5.17 3.76
CA ARG A 57 12.10 -5.52 2.84
C ARG A 57 11.85 -6.88 2.22
N ARG A 58 12.10 -7.00 0.92
CA ARG A 58 12.06 -8.28 0.20
C ARG A 58 13.18 -8.34 -0.83
N PRO A 59 13.74 -9.53 -1.13
CA PRO A 59 14.64 -9.69 -2.26
C PRO A 59 13.98 -9.23 -3.56
N LEU A 60 14.71 -8.54 -4.41
CA LEU A 60 14.28 -8.16 -5.76
C LEU A 60 15.51 -8.17 -6.67
N LEU A 61 15.47 -8.92 -7.77
CA LEU A 61 16.64 -9.16 -8.63
C LEU A 61 17.86 -9.59 -7.80
N ARG A 62 19.04 -8.98 -7.99
CA ARG A 62 20.25 -9.24 -7.19
C ARG A 62 20.38 -8.31 -5.98
N GLY A 63 19.35 -7.52 -5.67
CA GLY A 63 19.33 -6.56 -4.59
C GLY A 63 18.15 -6.75 -3.65
N VAL A 64 17.78 -5.66 -2.99
CA VAL A 64 16.68 -5.60 -2.03
C VAL A 64 15.71 -4.51 -2.44
N CYS A 65 14.42 -4.83 -2.42
CA CYS A 65 13.34 -3.87 -2.49
C CYS A 65 12.90 -3.49 -1.08
N GLU A 66 12.85 -2.21 -0.78
CA GLU A 66 12.25 -1.65 0.43
C GLU A 66 10.95 -0.93 0.09
N LEU A 67 9.89 -1.26 0.82
CA LEU A 67 8.61 -0.59 0.79
C LEU A 67 8.48 0.23 2.07
N VAL A 68 8.30 1.54 1.92
CA VAL A 68 8.30 2.49 3.03
C VAL A 68 6.89 3.04 3.21
N TYR A 69 6.33 2.83 4.38
CA TYR A 69 4.99 3.27 4.74
C TYR A 69 5.06 4.31 5.84
N PHE A 70 4.28 5.37 5.71
CA PHE A 70 4.15 6.40 6.73
C PHE A 70 2.82 6.23 7.49
N GLN A 71 2.87 6.28 8.82
CA GLN A 71 1.66 6.27 9.64
C GLN A 71 1.06 7.67 9.78
N PHE A 72 -0.24 7.77 9.55
CA PHE A 72 -1.04 8.94 9.87
C PHE A 72 -2.25 8.53 10.73
N SER A 73 -3.03 9.50 11.20
CA SER A 73 -4.15 9.24 12.13
C SER A 73 -5.25 8.33 11.57
N GLY A 74 -5.35 8.18 10.24
CA GLY A 74 -6.37 7.40 9.56
C GLY A 74 -5.88 6.09 8.95
N GLY A 75 -4.62 5.69 9.16
CA GLY A 75 -4.07 4.46 8.59
C GLY A 75 -2.58 4.58 8.25
N VAL A 76 -2.16 3.83 7.24
CA VAL A 76 -0.81 3.94 6.68
C VAL A 76 -0.85 4.23 5.19
N GLN A 77 0.18 4.90 4.70
CA GLN A 77 0.34 5.17 3.29
C GLN A 77 1.68 4.63 2.84
N LEU A 78 1.70 3.80 1.79
CA LEU A 78 2.92 3.49 1.07
C LEU A 78 3.37 4.77 0.35
N ILE A 79 4.52 5.30 0.76
CA ILE A 79 5.05 6.59 0.27
C ILE A 79 6.24 6.42 -0.68
N ASN A 80 6.92 5.27 -0.61
CA ASN A 80 8.11 5.02 -1.42
C ASN A 80 8.32 3.51 -1.63
N VAL A 81 8.72 3.15 -2.84
CA VAL A 81 9.22 1.82 -3.18
C VAL A 81 10.61 2.01 -3.78
N LYS A 82 11.63 1.43 -3.16
CA LYS A 82 13.00 1.59 -3.63
C LYS A 82 13.74 0.26 -3.74
N TYR A 83 14.60 0.19 -4.75
CA TYR A 83 15.59 -0.87 -4.92
C TYR A 83 16.95 -0.38 -4.42
N VAL A 84 17.70 -1.27 -3.79
CA VAL A 84 19.12 -1.09 -3.46
C VAL A 84 19.88 -2.33 -3.93
N GLY A 85 20.80 -2.15 -4.86
CA GLY A 85 21.63 -3.25 -5.37
C GLY A 85 22.36 -2.95 -6.69
N PRO A 86 23.01 -3.95 -7.30
CA PRO A 86 23.92 -3.73 -8.44
C PRO A 86 23.24 -3.77 -9.82
N ASP A 87 21.92 -3.92 -9.89
CA ASP A 87 21.21 -4.04 -11.17
C ASP A 87 20.99 -2.69 -11.84
N ASP A 88 21.00 -2.70 -13.17
CA ASP A 88 20.83 -1.51 -13.99
C ASP A 88 19.45 -0.85 -13.75
N PRO A 89 19.37 0.48 -13.59
CA PRO A 89 18.10 1.16 -13.31
C PRO A 89 16.99 0.91 -14.34
N ASP A 90 17.31 0.76 -15.63
CA ASP A 90 16.30 0.54 -16.67
C ASP A 90 15.67 -0.86 -16.56
N ALA A 91 16.41 -1.83 -16.02
CA ALA A 91 15.88 -3.16 -15.69
C ALA A 91 15.12 -3.17 -14.36
N VAL A 92 15.52 -2.35 -13.40
CA VAL A 92 14.93 -2.26 -12.05
C VAL A 92 13.57 -1.56 -12.07
N LEU A 93 13.42 -0.48 -12.84
CA LEU A 93 12.22 0.35 -12.85
C LEU A 93 10.93 -0.44 -13.12
N PRO A 94 10.83 -1.27 -14.19
CA PRO A 94 9.63 -2.06 -14.44
C PRO A 94 9.28 -3.03 -13.29
N GLU A 95 10.28 -3.59 -12.62
CA GLU A 95 10.07 -4.50 -11.49
C GLU A 95 9.57 -3.76 -10.25
N LEU A 96 10.08 -2.55 -9.98
CA LEU A 96 9.56 -1.71 -8.91
C LEU A 96 8.11 -1.27 -9.17
N TYR A 97 7.73 -1.00 -10.42
CA TYR A 97 6.33 -0.74 -10.77
C TYR A 97 5.42 -1.94 -10.48
N LYS A 98 5.84 -3.16 -10.84
CA LYS A 98 5.08 -4.37 -10.50
C LYS A 98 4.90 -4.53 -8.99
N VAL A 99 5.97 -4.30 -8.21
CA VAL A 99 5.93 -4.32 -6.75
C VAL A 99 4.90 -3.32 -6.22
N TYR A 100 4.92 -2.09 -6.74
CA TYR A 100 3.97 -1.06 -6.37
C TYR A 100 2.53 -1.47 -6.72
N GLU A 101 2.29 -1.96 -7.93
CA GLU A 101 0.95 -2.39 -8.36
C GLU A 101 0.40 -3.55 -7.52
N GLU A 102 1.24 -4.50 -7.12
CA GLU A 102 0.87 -5.59 -6.22
C GLU A 102 0.40 -5.08 -4.85
N GLU A 103 1.15 -4.15 -4.25
CA GLU A 103 0.75 -3.57 -2.96
C GLU A 103 -0.47 -2.65 -3.09
N ALA A 104 -0.57 -1.86 -4.16
CA ALA A 104 -1.72 -1.01 -4.43
C ALA A 104 -3.00 -1.80 -4.73
N LYS A 105 -2.91 -3.05 -5.19
CA LYS A 105 -4.08 -3.93 -5.35
C LYS A 105 -4.65 -4.40 -4.01
N LYS A 106 -3.81 -4.61 -2.99
CA LYS A 106 -4.28 -4.99 -1.64
C LYS A 106 -5.18 -3.91 -1.03
N GLU A 107 -4.94 -2.64 -1.33
CA GLU A 107 -5.84 -1.53 -0.96
C GLU A 107 -7.28 -1.76 -1.47
N LYS A 108 -7.46 -2.35 -2.66
CA LYS A 108 -8.77 -2.53 -3.29
C LYS A 108 -9.51 -3.76 -2.80
N GLU A 109 -8.79 -4.85 -2.52
CA GLU A 109 -9.36 -6.11 -2.06
C GLU A 109 -9.86 -6.01 -0.61
N GLU A 110 -9.11 -5.34 0.27
CA GLU A 110 -9.52 -5.16 1.67
C GLU A 110 -10.70 -4.18 1.84
N ARG A 111 -10.91 -3.26 0.87
CA ARG A 111 -12.11 -2.40 0.84
C ARG A 111 -13.37 -3.12 0.37
N HIS A 112 -13.26 -4.24 -0.34
CA HIS A 112 -14.41 -5.03 -0.81
C HIS A 112 -14.70 -6.29 0.03
N GLY A 113 -13.80 -6.70 0.94
CA GLY A 113 -13.99 -7.85 1.81
C GLY A 113 -14.92 -7.63 3.02
N GLY A 114 -15.60 -6.49 3.09
CA GLY A 114 -16.38 -6.05 4.24
C GLY A 114 -17.88 -5.90 4.01
N ASN A 115 -18.52 -6.72 3.16
CA ASN A 115 -19.98 -6.88 3.18
C ASN A 115 -20.47 -8.10 2.39
N ASP A 116 -20.34 -9.32 2.93
CA ASP A 116 -21.18 -10.47 2.54
C ASP A 116 -21.27 -11.45 3.71
N GLY A 117 -21.84 -10.96 4.81
CA GLY A 117 -22.23 -11.75 5.98
C GLY A 117 -23.71 -11.57 6.27
N GLU A 118 -24.47 -12.66 6.11
CA GLU A 118 -25.79 -12.92 6.69
C GLU A 118 -26.97 -12.01 6.30
N ALA A 119 -27.74 -12.45 5.31
CA ALA A 119 -29.20 -12.35 5.36
C ALA A 119 -29.78 -13.76 5.45
N SER A 120 -29.82 -14.23 6.70
CA SER A 120 -30.52 -15.43 7.15
C SER A 120 -31.96 -15.46 6.64
N ALA A 121 -32.36 -16.62 6.14
CA ALA A 121 -33.73 -16.90 5.75
C ALA A 121 -34.67 -16.76 6.95
N VAL A 122 -35.48 -15.69 6.98
CA VAL A 122 -36.66 -15.61 7.85
C VAL A 122 -37.82 -15.12 7.00
N GLY A 123 -38.82 -15.98 6.86
CA GLY A 123 -40.00 -15.79 6.02
C GLY A 123 -40.86 -14.57 6.42
N PRO A 124 -41.86 -14.23 5.58
CA PRO A 124 -42.65 -13.03 5.76
C PRO A 124 -43.49 -13.10 7.05
N PRO A 125 -43.60 -12.00 7.82
CA PRO A 125 -44.39 -11.97 9.03
C PRO A 125 -45.88 -12.04 8.70
N THR A 126 -46.55 -13.04 9.27
CA THR A 126 -48.01 -13.19 9.27
C THR A 126 -48.62 -12.04 10.08
N ARG A 127 -49.41 -11.16 9.46
CA ARG A 127 -50.20 -10.16 10.18
C ARG A 127 -51.33 -10.85 10.95
N ARG A 128 -51.34 -10.74 12.28
CA ARG A 128 -52.53 -10.97 13.11
C ARG A 128 -52.50 -10.13 14.38
N ALA A 129 -53.49 -9.25 14.54
CA ALA A 129 -54.10 -8.72 15.78
C ALA A 129 -54.83 -7.40 15.41
N GLU A 130 -56.15 -7.40 15.33
CA GLU A 130 -57.10 -7.06 16.43
C GLU A 130 -57.42 -5.56 16.52
N GLN A 131 -58.61 -5.20 16.05
CA GLN A 131 -59.44 -4.06 16.47
C GLN A 131 -60.90 -4.50 16.24
N GLY A 132 -61.86 -4.40 17.13
CA GLY A 132 -61.86 -4.01 18.53
C GLY A 132 -63.17 -4.49 19.16
N GLN A 133 -63.16 -4.66 20.47
CA GLN A 133 -64.33 -4.93 21.28
C GLN A 133 -64.59 -3.65 22.09
N VAL A 134 -65.66 -2.92 21.75
CA VAL A 134 -66.21 -1.87 22.61
C VAL A 134 -67.65 -2.28 22.90
N GLY A 135 -67.89 -2.70 24.13
CA GLY A 135 -69.22 -2.93 24.66
C GLY A 135 -69.70 -1.67 25.39
N GLN A 136 -70.89 -1.19 25.02
CA GLN A 136 -72.09 -1.10 25.85
C GLN A 136 -73.25 -0.59 24.99
#